data_AF-X1BVM2-F1
#
_entry.id   AF-X1BVM2-F1
#
_cell.length_a   1.000
_cell.length_b   1.000
_cell.length_c   1.000
_cell.angle_alpha   90.00
_cell.angle_beta   90.00
_cell.angle_gamma   90.00
#
_symmetry.space_group_name_H-M   'P 1'
#
loop_
_entity.id
_entity.type
_entity.pdbx_description
1 polymer ?
#
loop_
_entity_poly.entity_id
_entity_poly.type
_entity_poly.pdbx_seq_one_letter_code
_entity_poly.pdbx_strand_id
1 'polypeptide(L)'
;ADALEELAKSEGLEQEIKEALENLAQQAGDMSGEPSPSLESIQKGLDLLAAELARLYETMTQGRAAHLVKKLLEISDQLIELSKTEEQLYHGDFGPDAELQDQLINVTKAVAESLYSQQTKSYYVTPQMGKNLAKAIKQMEKTRDHYQQQRMSPQTAREAMKLINMVSLEMLKKLKEAVEGSGSSTGMDKLLQGLSDISKGQMSLNQSMSGLFPLPMAGLTAEQMGQIQKLARRQRELREALESLRAEAGFGQQQELLENIVNEMKKTEEDLYQYKLDRELIERQQMLMSRLLD
;
A
#
# COMPACT_ATOMS: atom_id res chain seq x y z
N ALA A 1 17.13 -7.63 32.02
CA ALA A 1 15.99 -8.53 32.27
C ALA A 1 14.76 -7.96 31.55
N ASP A 2 14.41 -6.70 31.82
CA ASP A 2 13.27 -6.00 31.19
C ASP A 2 13.23 -6.00 29.66
N ALA A 3 14.36 -5.74 28.97
CA ALA A 3 14.38 -5.73 27.50
C ALA A 3 14.12 -7.11 26.85
N LEU A 4 14.47 -8.21 27.53
CA LEU A 4 14.20 -9.58 27.06
C LEU A 4 12.75 -9.99 27.36
N GLU A 5 12.16 -9.43 28.41
CA GLU A 5 10.76 -9.65 28.78
C GLU A 5 9.81 -8.82 27.90
N GLU A 6 10.23 -7.63 27.45
CA GLU A 6 9.55 -6.83 26.41
C GLU A 6 9.58 -7.52 25.04
N LEU A 7 10.73 -8.07 24.62
CA LEU A 7 10.86 -8.83 23.37
C LEU A 7 10.01 -10.10 23.39
N ALA A 8 9.98 -10.83 24.51
CA ALA A 8 9.16 -12.02 24.65
C ALA A 8 7.64 -11.71 24.62
N LYS A 9 7.23 -10.53 25.09
CA LYS A 9 5.84 -10.06 24.98
C LYS A 9 5.50 -9.63 23.55
N SER A 10 6.42 -8.99 22.83
CA SER A 10 6.19 -8.62 21.43
C SER A 10 6.11 -9.83 20.51
N GLU A 11 6.95 -10.86 20.73
CA GLU A 11 6.92 -12.11 19.95
C GLU A 11 5.62 -12.90 20.15
N GLY A 12 5.09 -12.97 21.38
CA GLY A 12 3.79 -13.62 21.64
C GLY A 12 2.60 -12.89 20.99
N LEU A 13 2.64 -11.56 20.99
CA LEU A 13 1.66 -10.69 20.33
C LEU A 13 1.69 -10.85 18.80
N GLU A 14 2.87 -10.89 18.20
CA GLU A 14 3.05 -11.08 16.76
C GLU A 14 2.41 -12.40 16.28
N GLN A 15 2.50 -13.43 17.12
CA GLN A 15 1.96 -14.76 16.85
C GLN A 15 0.43 -14.81 16.98
N GLU A 16 -0.15 -14.15 17.98
CA GLU A 16 -1.61 -14.02 18.14
C GLU A 16 -2.23 -13.22 16.97
N ILE A 17 -1.61 -12.11 16.56
CA ILE A 17 -2.09 -11.30 15.43
C ILE A 17 -1.94 -12.08 14.11
N LYS A 18 -0.86 -12.87 13.96
CA LYS A 18 -0.65 -13.72 12.79
C LYS A 18 -1.70 -14.83 12.71
N GLU A 19 -2.05 -15.46 13.82
CA GLU A 19 -3.14 -16.44 13.88
C GLU A 19 -4.50 -15.79 13.60
N ALA A 20 -4.78 -14.60 14.12
CA ALA A 20 -6.01 -13.87 13.81
C ALA A 20 -6.13 -13.51 12.32
N LEU A 21 -5.03 -13.06 11.71
CA LEU A 21 -4.96 -12.75 10.28
C LEU A 21 -4.99 -13.99 9.38
N GLU A 22 -4.33 -15.09 9.78
CA GLU A 22 -4.38 -16.35 9.05
C GLU A 22 -5.79 -16.94 9.11
N ASN A 23 -6.49 -16.84 10.24
CA ASN A 23 -7.89 -17.24 10.36
C ASN A 23 -8.82 -16.38 9.49
N LEU A 24 -8.60 -15.05 9.46
CA LEU A 24 -9.32 -14.12 8.57
C LEU A 24 -9.03 -14.36 7.09
N ALA A 25 -7.76 -14.62 6.74
CA ALA A 25 -7.32 -14.86 5.38
C ALA A 25 -7.73 -16.24 4.85
N GLN A 26 -7.75 -17.26 5.71
CA GLN A 26 -8.29 -18.59 5.38
C GLN A 26 -9.81 -18.52 5.18
N GLN A 27 -10.54 -17.80 6.04
CA GLN A 27 -11.98 -17.57 5.85
C GLN A 27 -12.30 -16.72 4.63
N ALA A 28 -11.39 -15.81 4.25
CA ALA A 28 -11.51 -15.03 3.02
C ALA A 28 -10.96 -15.76 1.78
N GLY A 29 -10.24 -16.88 1.94
CA GLY A 29 -9.49 -17.57 0.88
C GLY A 29 -10.13 -18.87 0.40
N ASP A 30 -11.04 -19.48 1.18
CA ASP A 30 -11.90 -20.60 0.75
C ASP A 30 -13.00 -20.10 -0.23
N MET A 31 -12.55 -19.66 -1.41
CA MET A 31 -13.33 -18.95 -2.42
C MET A 31 -13.48 -19.74 -3.73
N SER A 32 -14.10 -20.92 -3.70
CA SER A 32 -14.54 -21.59 -4.94
C SER A 32 -15.98 -22.12 -4.97
N GLY A 33 -16.81 -21.85 -3.96
CA GLY A 33 -18.23 -22.20 -4.01
C GLY A 33 -19.12 -21.46 -2.99
N GLU A 34 -19.61 -20.27 -3.36
CA GLU A 34 -20.64 -19.45 -2.64
C GLU A 34 -20.34 -18.93 -1.21
N PRO A 35 -21.16 -17.96 -0.73
CA PRO A 35 -21.06 -16.54 -0.98
C PRO A 35 -20.20 -15.83 0.08
N SER A 36 -19.61 -14.70 -0.33
CA SER A 36 -18.85 -13.70 0.45
C SER A 36 -18.89 -13.81 1.99
N PRO A 37 -17.75 -13.65 2.69
CA PRO A 37 -17.71 -13.63 4.15
C PRO A 37 -18.82 -12.74 4.72
N SER A 38 -19.52 -13.24 5.75
CA SER A 38 -20.61 -12.47 6.36
C SER A 38 -20.05 -11.14 6.87
N LEU A 39 -20.79 -10.05 6.65
CA LEU A 39 -20.41 -8.71 7.15
C LEU A 39 -20.07 -8.75 8.65
N GLU A 40 -20.80 -9.58 9.39
CA GLU A 40 -20.61 -9.85 10.81
C GLU A 40 -19.24 -10.49 11.15
N SER A 41 -18.71 -11.40 10.33
CA SER A 41 -17.39 -12.01 10.57
C SER A 41 -16.26 -11.02 10.29
N ILE A 42 -16.43 -10.19 9.25
CA ILE A 42 -15.47 -9.12 8.92
C ILE A 42 -15.42 -8.13 10.08
N GLN A 43 -16.56 -7.67 10.60
CA GLN A 43 -16.60 -6.72 11.71
C GLN A 43 -15.97 -7.25 13.00
N LYS A 44 -16.27 -8.51 13.39
CA LYS A 44 -15.61 -9.13 14.56
C LYS A 44 -14.09 -9.17 14.40
N GLY A 45 -13.63 -9.47 13.18
CA GLY A 45 -12.21 -9.41 12.83
C GLY A 45 -11.60 -8.01 12.92
N LEU A 46 -12.33 -6.99 12.47
CA LEU A 46 -11.91 -5.58 12.59
C LEU A 46 -11.81 -5.13 14.05
N ASP A 47 -12.78 -5.50 14.90
CA ASP A 47 -12.82 -5.13 16.32
C ASP A 47 -11.65 -5.74 17.11
N LEU A 48 -11.31 -7.01 16.85
CA LEU A 48 -10.17 -7.68 17.47
C LEU A 48 -8.85 -7.00 17.10
N LEU A 49 -8.65 -6.73 15.81
CA LEU A 49 -7.41 -6.16 15.29
C LEU A 49 -7.24 -4.69 15.73
N ALA A 50 -8.32 -3.91 15.80
CA ALA A 50 -8.30 -2.55 16.36
C ALA A 50 -7.89 -2.54 17.84
N ALA A 51 -8.44 -3.46 18.65
CA ALA A 51 -8.13 -3.57 20.07
C ALA A 51 -6.66 -3.95 20.34
N GLU A 52 -6.09 -4.81 19.50
CA GLU A 52 -4.68 -5.21 19.57
C GLU A 52 -3.74 -4.06 19.20
N LEU A 53 -4.06 -3.30 18.13
CA LEU A 53 -3.27 -2.14 17.73
C LEU A 53 -3.31 -1.00 18.75
N ALA A 54 -4.46 -0.79 19.42
CA ALA A 54 -4.58 0.22 20.48
C ALA A 54 -3.63 -0.07 21.66
N ARG A 55 -3.51 -1.33 22.07
CA ARG A 55 -2.57 -1.76 23.13
C ARG A 55 -1.11 -1.61 22.71
N LEU A 56 -0.82 -1.95 21.46
CA LEU A 56 0.54 -1.84 20.93
C LEU A 56 0.96 -0.36 20.82
N TYR A 57 0.03 0.52 20.40
CA TYR A 57 0.23 1.97 20.39
C TYR A 57 0.52 2.55 21.78
N GLU A 58 -0.19 2.09 22.81
CA GLU A 58 0.02 2.51 24.21
C GLU A 58 1.44 2.20 24.71
N THR A 59 2.12 1.25 24.05
CA THR A 59 3.49 0.83 24.36
C THR A 59 4.55 1.60 23.56
N MET A 60 4.18 2.33 22.48
CA MET A 60 5.11 3.14 21.69
C MET A 60 5.32 4.55 22.28
N THR A 61 6.58 4.99 22.39
CA THR A 61 6.95 6.34 22.86
C THR A 61 7.06 7.36 21.71
N GLN A 62 6.93 8.65 22.07
CA GLN A 62 6.66 9.82 21.22
C GLN A 62 7.54 9.98 19.95
N GLY A 63 6.90 10.33 18.82
CA GLY A 63 7.55 10.65 17.56
C GLY A 63 6.55 10.90 16.41
N ARG A 64 7.02 11.32 15.22
CA ARG A 64 6.17 11.53 14.03
C ARG A 64 5.39 10.26 13.62
N ALA A 65 6.00 9.08 13.83
CA ALA A 65 5.37 7.77 13.64
C ALA A 65 4.12 7.60 14.50
N ALA A 66 4.23 7.91 15.80
CA ALA A 66 3.14 7.79 16.76
C ALA A 66 1.97 8.73 16.44
N HIS A 67 2.25 9.93 15.89
CA HIS A 67 1.19 10.84 15.45
C HIS A 67 0.46 10.33 14.21
N LEU A 68 1.18 9.77 13.24
CA LEU A 68 0.57 9.17 12.05
C LEU A 68 -0.26 7.94 12.42
N VAL A 69 0.32 6.99 13.18
CA VAL A 69 -0.37 5.79 13.64
C VAL A 69 -1.63 6.15 14.42
N LYS A 70 -1.55 7.11 15.35
CA LYS A 70 -2.74 7.62 16.05
C LYS A 70 -3.79 8.14 15.09
N LYS A 71 -3.39 8.94 14.09
CA LYS A 71 -4.35 9.52 13.15
C LYS A 71 -5.02 8.45 12.28
N LEU A 72 -4.28 7.43 11.89
CA LEU A 72 -4.80 6.30 11.13
C LEU A 72 -5.71 5.40 11.98
N LEU A 73 -5.41 5.22 13.28
CA LEU A 73 -6.29 4.55 14.23
C LEU A 73 -7.61 5.32 14.40
N GLU A 74 -7.57 6.64 14.59
CA GLU A 74 -8.77 7.48 14.65
C GLU A 74 -9.65 7.32 13.39
N ILE A 75 -9.02 7.30 12.20
CA ILE A 75 -9.73 7.09 10.93
C ILE A 75 -10.33 5.67 10.87
N SER A 76 -9.60 4.66 11.34
CA SER A 76 -10.07 3.28 11.36
C SER A 76 -11.28 3.11 12.28
N ASP A 77 -11.25 3.70 13.47
CA ASP A 77 -12.36 3.68 14.42
C ASP A 77 -13.61 4.34 13.81
N GLN A 78 -13.44 5.50 13.17
CA GLN A 78 -14.53 6.18 12.46
C GLN A 78 -15.15 5.31 11.35
N LEU A 79 -14.33 4.57 10.60
CA LEU A 79 -14.83 3.66 9.55
C LEU A 79 -15.58 2.45 10.14
N ILE A 80 -15.12 1.91 11.27
CA ILE A 80 -15.79 0.82 11.97
C ILE A 80 -17.14 1.30 12.53
N GLU A 81 -17.19 2.47 13.17
CA GLU A 81 -18.43 3.07 13.68
C GLU A 81 -19.41 3.38 12.54
N LEU A 82 -18.94 3.92 11.42
CA LEU A 82 -19.74 4.13 10.21
C LEU A 82 -20.35 2.82 9.71
N SER A 83 -19.55 1.75 9.63
CA SER A 83 -20.01 0.44 9.20
C SER A 83 -21.07 -0.14 10.13
N LYS A 84 -20.87 -0.04 11.46
CA LYS A 84 -21.84 -0.48 12.47
C LYS A 84 -23.16 0.29 12.38
N THR A 85 -23.09 1.61 12.16
CA THR A 85 -24.30 2.45 12.07
C THR A 85 -25.06 2.19 10.76
N GLU A 86 -24.35 2.03 9.64
CA GLU A 86 -24.94 1.59 8.36
C GLU A 86 -25.60 0.22 8.47
N GLU A 87 -25.00 -0.71 9.23
CA GLU A 87 -25.56 -2.04 9.46
C GLU A 87 -26.86 -1.99 10.29
N GLN A 88 -26.88 -1.22 11.37
CA GLN A 88 -28.09 -1.00 12.17
C GLN A 88 -29.22 -0.41 11.34
N LEU A 89 -28.89 0.57 10.50
CA LEU A 89 -29.84 1.20 9.58
C LEU A 89 -30.33 0.19 8.52
N TYR A 90 -29.45 -0.67 8.02
CA TYR A 90 -29.78 -1.75 7.08
C TYR A 90 -30.69 -2.84 7.68
N HIS A 91 -30.44 -3.26 8.93
CA HIS A 91 -31.24 -4.29 9.60
C HIS A 91 -32.63 -3.79 10.01
N GLY A 92 -32.86 -2.48 9.91
CA GLY A 92 -34.20 -1.89 10.02
C GLY A 92 -34.66 -1.67 11.46
N ASP A 93 -33.73 -1.65 12.43
CA ASP A 93 -34.05 -1.29 13.82
C ASP A 93 -34.69 0.12 13.93
N PHE A 94 -34.48 0.97 12.91
CA PHE A 94 -35.02 2.33 12.80
C PHE A 94 -36.00 2.55 11.62
N GLY A 95 -36.19 1.58 10.73
CA GLY A 95 -36.84 1.79 9.43
C GLY A 95 -36.01 2.65 8.46
N PRO A 96 -36.52 3.00 7.26
CA PRO A 96 -35.79 3.82 6.30
C PRO A 96 -35.62 5.26 6.83
N ASP A 97 -34.39 5.62 7.21
CA ASP A 97 -34.06 6.95 7.73
C ASP A 97 -33.09 7.68 6.79
N ALA A 98 -33.63 8.58 5.97
CA ALA A 98 -32.86 9.36 5.02
C ALA A 98 -31.99 10.43 5.68
N GLU A 99 -32.41 10.97 6.84
CA GLU A 99 -31.68 12.02 7.54
C GLU A 99 -30.42 11.44 8.20
N LEU A 100 -30.56 10.28 8.85
CA LEU A 100 -29.42 9.53 9.36
C LEU A 100 -28.47 9.11 8.22
N GLN A 101 -29.00 8.64 7.09
CA GLN A 101 -28.18 8.29 5.93
C GLN A 101 -27.39 9.50 5.38
N ASP A 102 -27.99 10.70 5.35
CA ASP A 102 -27.30 11.93 4.96
C ASP A 102 -26.18 12.30 5.94
N GLN A 103 -26.39 12.11 7.25
CA GLN A 103 -25.34 12.31 8.26
C GLN A 103 -24.17 11.33 8.03
N LEU A 104 -24.46 10.05 7.78
CA LEU A 104 -23.44 9.04 7.50
C LEU A 104 -22.65 9.37 6.22
N ILE A 105 -23.31 9.88 5.17
CA ILE A 105 -22.63 10.35 3.95
C ILE A 105 -21.66 11.48 4.27
N ASN A 106 -22.07 12.46 5.08
CA ASN A 106 -21.23 13.60 5.45
C ASN A 106 -20.02 13.18 6.30
N VAL A 107 -20.22 12.29 7.27
CA VAL A 107 -19.12 11.71 8.06
C VAL A 107 -18.17 10.91 7.16
N THR A 108 -18.68 10.10 6.23
CA THR A 108 -17.85 9.35 5.28
C THR A 108 -17.05 10.26 4.35
N LYS A 109 -17.62 11.41 3.92
CA LYS A 109 -16.89 12.44 3.17
C LYS A 109 -15.76 13.05 3.99
N ALA A 110 -16.01 13.40 5.25
CA ALA A 110 -14.99 13.92 6.15
C ALA A 110 -13.85 12.90 6.40
N VAL A 111 -14.19 11.62 6.56
CA VAL A 111 -13.21 10.53 6.67
C VAL A 111 -12.38 10.41 5.39
N ALA A 112 -13.00 10.48 4.21
CA ALA A 112 -12.29 10.43 2.93
C ALA A 112 -11.34 11.62 2.74
N GLU A 113 -11.73 12.82 3.15
CA GLU A 113 -10.87 14.01 3.15
C GLU A 113 -9.70 13.88 4.13
N SER A 114 -9.98 13.41 5.35
CA SER A 114 -8.96 13.13 6.36
C SER A 114 -7.95 12.11 5.83
N LEU A 115 -8.43 11.01 5.25
CA LEU A 115 -7.62 9.97 4.64
C LEU A 115 -6.75 10.53 3.51
N TYR A 116 -7.33 11.30 2.58
CA TYR A 116 -6.59 11.92 1.49
C TYR A 116 -5.49 12.87 1.99
N SER A 117 -5.76 13.64 3.05
CA SER A 117 -4.75 14.51 3.68
C SER A 117 -3.55 13.72 4.24
N GLN A 118 -3.76 12.46 4.62
CA GLN A 118 -2.72 11.55 5.10
C GLN A 118 -2.01 10.82 3.95
N GLN A 119 -2.67 10.59 2.80
CA GLN A 119 -2.06 9.96 1.61
C GLN A 119 -0.78 10.68 1.15
N THR A 120 -0.74 12.00 1.26
CA THR A 120 0.46 12.79 0.91
C THR A 120 1.58 12.69 1.94
N LYS A 121 1.32 12.12 3.12
CA LYS A 121 2.22 12.08 4.28
C LYS A 121 2.62 10.66 4.67
N SER A 122 1.99 9.65 4.07
CA SER A 122 2.09 8.26 4.48
C SER A 122 1.79 7.32 3.32
N TYR A 123 2.70 6.38 3.06
CA TYR A 123 2.46 5.31 2.09
C TYR A 123 1.53 4.21 2.60
N TYR A 124 1.19 4.25 3.89
CA TYR A 124 0.18 3.35 4.48
C TYR A 124 -1.24 3.69 4.02
N VAL A 125 -1.46 4.87 3.46
CA VAL A 125 -2.75 5.26 2.89
C VAL A 125 -2.70 5.10 1.37
N THR A 126 -3.51 4.18 0.84
CA THR A 126 -3.49 3.88 -0.59
C THR A 126 -4.60 4.64 -1.35
N PRO A 127 -4.40 4.94 -2.63
CA PRO A 127 -5.47 5.48 -3.49
C PRO A 127 -6.64 4.52 -3.67
N GLN A 128 -6.42 3.21 -3.50
CA GLN A 128 -7.50 2.23 -3.59
C GLN A 128 -8.48 2.40 -2.44
N MET A 129 -8.00 2.73 -1.24
CA MET A 129 -8.84 3.12 -0.11
C MET A 129 -9.74 4.32 -0.46
N GLY A 130 -9.16 5.38 -1.03
CA GLY A 130 -9.91 6.56 -1.48
C GLY A 130 -10.94 6.25 -2.56
N LYS A 131 -10.60 5.40 -3.55
CA LYS A 131 -11.54 4.94 -4.58
C LYS A 131 -12.70 4.13 -3.99
N ASN A 132 -12.42 3.28 -3.00
CA ASN A 132 -13.44 2.48 -2.33
C ASN A 132 -14.38 3.37 -1.50
N LEU A 133 -13.86 4.37 -0.78
CA LEU A 133 -14.69 5.36 -0.07
C LEU A 133 -15.56 6.19 -1.02
N ALA A 134 -15.02 6.65 -2.15
CA ALA A 134 -15.81 7.37 -3.15
C ALA A 134 -16.95 6.51 -3.73
N LYS A 135 -16.69 5.22 -3.96
CA LYS A 135 -17.72 4.27 -4.37
C LYS A 135 -18.75 4.03 -3.25
N ALA A 136 -18.31 3.93 -1.99
CA ALA A 136 -19.20 3.76 -0.85
C ALA A 136 -20.16 4.94 -0.72
N ILE A 137 -19.65 6.18 -0.76
CA ILE A 137 -20.45 7.42 -0.75
C ILE A 137 -21.51 7.38 -1.86
N LYS A 138 -21.14 6.98 -3.08
CA LYS A 138 -22.09 6.88 -4.20
C LYS A 138 -23.20 5.83 -3.95
N GLN A 139 -22.91 4.74 -3.26
CA GLN A 139 -23.94 3.76 -2.91
C GLN A 139 -24.82 4.26 -1.77
N MET A 140 -24.24 4.91 -0.76
CA MET A 140 -24.98 5.55 0.34
C MET A 140 -25.93 6.64 -0.17
N GLU A 141 -25.51 7.45 -1.14
CA GLU A 141 -26.38 8.45 -1.78
C GLU A 141 -27.59 7.80 -2.46
N LYS A 142 -27.42 6.64 -3.11
CA LYS A 142 -28.56 5.87 -3.64
C LYS A 142 -29.43 5.31 -2.52
N THR A 143 -28.84 4.77 -1.45
CA THR A 143 -29.57 4.26 -0.29
C THR A 143 -30.46 5.35 0.30
N ARG A 144 -29.93 6.57 0.46
CA ARG A 144 -30.68 7.74 0.89
C ARG A 144 -31.85 8.04 -0.04
N ASP A 145 -31.63 8.07 -1.35
CA ASP A 145 -32.70 8.36 -2.32
C ASP A 145 -33.84 7.33 -2.23
N HIS A 146 -33.53 6.07 -1.89
CA HIS A 146 -34.53 5.06 -1.58
C HIS A 146 -35.24 5.30 -0.24
N TYR A 147 -34.51 5.69 0.80
CA TYR A 147 -35.10 6.03 2.11
C TYR A 147 -36.01 7.26 2.05
N GLN A 148 -35.70 8.26 1.22
CA GLN A 148 -36.59 9.39 0.95
C GLN A 148 -37.92 8.95 0.34
N GLN A 149 -37.92 7.84 -0.40
CA GLN A 149 -39.12 7.20 -0.94
C GLN A 149 -39.76 6.20 0.03
N GLN A 150 -39.31 6.15 1.28
CA GLN A 150 -39.72 5.18 2.31
C GLN A 150 -39.53 3.72 1.87
N ARG A 151 -38.51 3.46 1.06
CA ARG A 151 -38.18 2.13 0.54
C ARG A 151 -36.84 1.67 1.07
N MET A 152 -36.78 0.43 1.55
CA MET A 152 -35.51 -0.20 1.86
C MET A 152 -34.71 -0.48 0.58
N SER A 153 -33.39 -0.29 0.63
CA SER A 153 -32.48 -0.65 -0.47
C SER A 153 -31.34 -1.52 0.05
N PRO A 154 -31.63 -2.78 0.41
CA PRO A 154 -30.67 -3.66 1.05
C PRO A 154 -29.42 -3.91 0.20
N GLN A 155 -29.53 -3.85 -1.13
CA GLN A 155 -28.42 -4.05 -2.05
C GLN A 155 -27.42 -2.88 -2.03
N THR A 156 -27.91 -1.63 -2.04
CA THR A 156 -27.04 -0.44 -2.06
C THR A 156 -26.37 -0.23 -0.71
N ALA A 157 -27.12 -0.41 0.39
CA ALA A 157 -26.59 -0.36 1.75
C ALA A 157 -25.53 -1.44 1.98
N ARG A 158 -25.80 -2.68 1.55
CA ARG A 158 -24.82 -3.78 1.64
C ARG A 158 -23.53 -3.50 0.87
N GLU A 159 -23.64 -2.93 -0.33
CA GLU A 159 -22.46 -2.59 -1.13
C GLU A 159 -21.66 -1.43 -0.52
N ALA A 160 -22.32 -0.44 0.07
CA ALA A 160 -21.67 0.63 0.82
C ALA A 160 -20.87 0.06 2.01
N MET A 161 -21.51 -0.75 2.85
CA MET A 161 -20.87 -1.41 4.00
C MET A 161 -19.67 -2.27 3.59
N LYS A 162 -19.81 -3.06 2.53
CA LYS A 162 -18.72 -3.88 1.99
C LYS A 162 -17.49 -3.02 1.64
N LEU A 163 -17.71 -1.90 0.94
CA LEU A 163 -16.64 -1.01 0.53
C LEU A 163 -15.98 -0.30 1.73
N ILE A 164 -16.76 0.13 2.72
CA ILE A 164 -16.26 0.71 3.97
C ILE A 164 -15.40 -0.33 4.72
N ASN A 165 -15.90 -1.55 4.90
CA ASN A 165 -15.19 -2.63 5.58
C ASN A 165 -13.90 -3.04 4.86
N MET A 166 -13.89 -3.03 3.52
CA MET A 166 -12.67 -3.26 2.75
C MET A 166 -11.61 -2.20 3.04
N VAL A 167 -12.02 -0.93 3.17
CA VAL A 167 -11.11 0.17 3.52
C VAL A 167 -10.60 0.01 4.95
N SER A 168 -11.48 -0.32 5.91
CA SER A 168 -11.09 -0.58 7.31
C SER A 168 -10.07 -1.72 7.41
N LEU A 169 -10.30 -2.83 6.72
CA LEU A 169 -9.39 -3.97 6.74
C LEU A 169 -8.03 -3.62 6.14
N GLU A 170 -8.02 -2.92 5.00
CA GLU A 170 -6.78 -2.47 4.36
C GLU A 170 -6.02 -1.50 5.27
N MET A 171 -6.72 -0.57 5.91
CA MET A 171 -6.14 0.39 6.85
C MET A 171 -5.48 -0.30 8.04
N LEU A 172 -6.19 -1.24 8.67
CA LEU A 172 -5.69 -2.01 9.80
C LEU A 172 -4.46 -2.86 9.45
N LYS A 173 -4.44 -3.47 8.25
CA LYS A 173 -3.24 -4.17 7.74
C LYS A 173 -2.06 -3.22 7.58
N LYS A 174 -2.29 -2.04 7.03
CA LYS A 174 -1.23 -1.03 6.83
C LYS A 174 -0.74 -0.42 8.14
N LEU A 175 -1.62 -0.25 9.11
CA LEU A 175 -1.28 0.11 10.48
C LEU A 175 -0.40 -0.97 11.14
N LYS A 176 -0.75 -2.25 11.00
CA LYS A 176 0.07 -3.36 11.48
C LYS A 176 1.47 -3.32 10.86
N GLU A 177 1.57 -3.17 9.55
CA GLU A 177 2.87 -3.02 8.85
C GLU A 177 3.68 -1.81 9.35
N ALA A 178 3.00 -0.71 9.70
CA ALA A 178 3.63 0.50 10.25
C ALA A 178 4.17 0.30 11.67
N VAL A 179 3.52 -0.56 12.43
CA VAL A 179 3.82 -0.84 13.84
C VAL A 179 4.87 -1.94 13.99
N GLU A 180 4.81 -3.01 13.20
CA GLU A 180 5.80 -4.11 13.19
C GLU A 180 7.11 -3.73 12.49
N GLY A 181 7.05 -2.76 11.57
CA GLY A 181 8.23 -2.23 10.89
C GLY A 181 9.10 -1.41 11.85
N SER A 182 9.91 -2.08 12.67
CA SER A 182 10.91 -1.49 13.57
C SER A 182 11.69 -0.33 12.90
N GLY A 183 11.22 0.90 13.12
CA GLY A 183 11.88 2.14 12.68
C GLY A 183 11.35 2.82 11.42
N SER A 184 10.43 2.24 10.64
CA SER A 184 9.90 2.89 9.42
C SER A 184 8.59 3.64 9.69
N SER A 185 8.70 4.87 10.15
CA SER A 185 7.59 5.68 10.68
C SER A 185 6.45 6.01 9.70
N THR A 186 6.69 5.92 8.39
CA THR A 186 5.75 6.38 7.34
C THR A 186 5.69 5.45 6.11
N GLY A 187 6.42 4.33 6.15
CA GLY A 187 6.67 3.47 4.98
C GLY A 187 7.71 4.05 4.00
N MET A 188 8.03 5.35 4.13
CA MET A 188 9.03 6.05 3.32
C MET A 188 10.44 5.53 3.59
N ASP A 189 10.75 5.09 4.81
CA ASP A 189 12.11 4.64 5.14
C ASP A 189 12.48 3.35 4.39
N LYS A 190 11.53 2.42 4.26
CA LYS A 190 11.70 1.21 3.42
C LYS A 190 11.82 1.56 1.93
N LEU A 191 11.01 2.51 1.44
CA LEU A 191 11.12 3.01 0.08
C LEU A 191 12.49 3.65 -0.19
N LEU A 192 12.93 4.55 0.68
CA LEU A 192 14.23 5.22 0.58
C LEU A 192 15.39 4.23 0.69
N GLN A 193 15.29 3.22 1.53
CA GLN A 193 16.28 2.16 1.62
C GLN A 193 16.34 1.35 0.32
N GLY A 194 15.19 0.94 -0.22
CA GLY A 194 15.11 0.24 -1.50
C GLY A 194 15.66 1.08 -2.66
N LEU A 195 15.31 2.37 -2.72
CA LEU A 195 15.86 3.31 -3.70
C LEU A 195 17.37 3.50 -3.52
N SER A 196 17.86 3.57 -2.29
CA SER A 196 19.29 3.65 -1.99
C SER A 196 20.04 2.42 -2.53
N ASP A 197 19.48 1.23 -2.34
CA ASP A 197 20.12 -0.01 -2.78
C ASP A 197 20.07 -0.16 -4.31
N ILE A 198 18.96 0.23 -4.95
CA ILE A 198 18.86 0.31 -6.42
C ILE A 198 19.87 1.33 -6.97
N SER A 199 20.00 2.49 -6.34
CA SER A 199 20.97 3.53 -6.73
C SER A 199 22.42 3.03 -6.64
N LYS A 200 22.78 2.34 -5.55
CA LYS A 200 24.12 1.70 -5.41
C LYS A 200 24.35 0.67 -6.51
N GLY A 201 23.34 -0.15 -6.81
CA GLY A 201 23.40 -1.12 -7.91
C GLY A 201 23.61 -0.46 -9.26
N GLN A 202 22.86 0.61 -9.54
CA GLN A 202 22.96 1.40 -10.77
C GLN A 202 24.35 2.06 -10.90
N MET A 203 24.92 2.57 -9.80
CA MET A 203 26.29 3.10 -9.78
C MET A 203 27.32 2.03 -10.14
N SER A 204 27.22 0.83 -9.55
CA SER A 204 28.12 -0.28 -9.83
C SER A 204 28.04 -0.74 -11.30
N LEU A 205 26.84 -0.71 -11.86
CA LEU A 205 26.60 -1.03 -13.26
C LEU A 205 27.26 0.02 -14.18
N ASN A 206 27.10 1.31 -13.89
CA ASN A 206 27.73 2.41 -14.64
C ASN A 206 29.26 2.34 -14.60
N GLN A 207 29.85 1.98 -13.46
CA GLN A 207 31.29 1.77 -13.32
C GLN A 207 31.77 0.58 -14.16
N SER A 208 31.04 -0.54 -14.10
CA SER A 208 31.36 -1.75 -14.87
C SER A 208 31.28 -1.49 -16.38
N MET A 209 30.30 -0.69 -16.80
CA MET A 209 30.09 -0.30 -18.18
C MET A 209 31.17 0.65 -18.70
N SER A 210 31.63 1.59 -17.87
CA SER A 210 32.71 2.52 -18.23
C SER A 210 34.02 1.79 -18.58
N GLY A 211 34.28 0.64 -17.95
CA GLY A 211 35.44 -0.21 -18.25
C GLY A 211 35.35 -0.95 -19.59
N LEU A 212 34.18 -1.00 -20.23
CA LEU A 212 34.01 -1.58 -21.57
C LEU A 212 34.32 -0.58 -22.69
N PHE A 213 34.43 0.71 -22.35
CA PHE A 213 34.75 1.77 -23.29
C PHE A 213 36.22 2.20 -23.19
N PRO A 214 36.87 2.60 -24.30
CA PRO A 214 36.32 2.66 -25.66
C PRO A 214 36.23 1.27 -26.31
N LEU A 215 35.20 1.07 -27.14
CA LEU A 215 35.03 -0.18 -27.88
C LEU A 215 36.11 -0.31 -28.97
N PRO A 216 36.72 -1.49 -29.12
CA PRO A 216 37.66 -1.74 -30.21
C PRO A 216 36.95 -1.66 -31.57
N MET A 217 37.59 -0.99 -32.54
CA MET A 217 37.09 -0.84 -33.92
C MET A 217 36.86 -2.17 -34.64
N ALA A 218 37.41 -3.28 -34.14
CA ALA A 218 37.30 -4.62 -34.71
C ALA A 218 36.05 -5.40 -34.24
N GLY A 219 35.11 -4.74 -33.54
CA GLY A 219 33.91 -5.37 -33.00
C GLY A 219 34.13 -6.02 -31.63
N LEU A 220 33.06 -6.58 -31.06
CA LEU A 220 33.05 -7.17 -29.72
C LEU A 220 33.62 -8.60 -29.73
N THR A 221 34.48 -8.92 -28.77
CA THR A 221 34.94 -10.30 -28.53
C THR A 221 33.85 -11.11 -27.82
N ALA A 222 33.93 -12.44 -27.89
CA ALA A 222 32.99 -13.32 -27.16
C ALA A 222 33.01 -13.08 -25.64
N GLU A 223 34.17 -12.74 -25.09
CA GLU A 223 34.32 -12.39 -23.68
C GLU A 223 33.60 -11.08 -23.35
N GLN A 224 33.76 -10.04 -24.19
CA GLN A 224 33.06 -8.77 -24.03
C GLN A 224 31.55 -8.94 -24.17
N MET A 225 31.07 -9.73 -25.14
CA MET A 225 29.64 -10.06 -25.26
C MET A 225 29.11 -10.73 -23.99
N GLY A 226 29.86 -11.67 -23.40
CA GLY A 226 29.51 -12.30 -22.14
C GLY A 226 29.44 -11.32 -20.96
N GLN A 227 30.35 -10.33 -20.91
CA GLN A 227 30.30 -9.27 -19.91
C GLN A 227 29.07 -8.36 -20.10
N ILE A 228 28.74 -7.99 -21.33
CA ILE A 228 27.56 -7.17 -21.65
C ILE A 228 26.27 -7.89 -21.27
N GLN A 229 26.16 -9.20 -21.55
CA GLN A 229 25.00 -9.99 -21.13
C GLN A 229 24.83 -10.03 -19.61
N LYS A 230 25.93 -10.07 -18.84
CA LYS A 230 25.87 -9.98 -17.37
C LYS A 230 25.37 -8.61 -16.92
N LEU A 231 25.79 -7.53 -17.59
CA LEU A 231 25.28 -6.18 -17.32
C LEU A 231 23.78 -6.06 -17.64
N ALA A 232 23.33 -6.62 -18.77
CA ALA A 232 21.92 -6.64 -19.15
C ALA A 232 21.05 -7.34 -18.09
N ARG A 233 21.50 -8.49 -17.58
CA ARG A 233 20.81 -9.21 -16.50
C ARG A 233 20.75 -8.40 -15.20
N ARG A 234 21.86 -7.76 -14.81
CA ARG A 234 21.87 -6.88 -13.64
C ARG A 234 20.95 -5.68 -13.80
N GLN A 235 20.90 -5.07 -15.00
CA GLN A 235 19.99 -3.96 -15.29
C GLN A 235 18.52 -4.40 -15.13
N ARG A 236 18.20 -5.61 -15.62
CA ARG A 236 16.87 -6.22 -15.44
C ARG A 236 16.53 -6.41 -13.96
N GLU A 237 17.43 -6.99 -13.17
CA GLU A 237 17.22 -7.22 -11.74
C GLU A 237 16.94 -5.91 -10.99
N LEU A 238 17.70 -4.85 -11.28
CA LEU A 238 17.47 -3.52 -10.69
C LEU A 238 16.11 -2.93 -11.13
N ARG A 239 15.73 -3.12 -12.39
CA ARG A 239 14.43 -2.67 -12.91
C ARG A 239 13.28 -3.38 -12.20
N GLU A 240 13.36 -4.71 -12.04
CA GLU A 240 12.34 -5.52 -11.39
C GLU A 240 12.21 -5.18 -9.89
N ALA A 241 13.34 -4.91 -9.23
CA ALA A 241 13.34 -4.38 -7.87
C ALA A 241 12.62 -3.03 -7.78
N LEU A 242 12.88 -2.11 -8.72
CA LEU A 242 12.22 -0.81 -8.77
C LEU A 242 10.72 -0.93 -9.07
N GLU A 243 10.32 -1.83 -9.96
CA GLU A 243 8.91 -2.12 -10.27
C GLU A 243 8.17 -2.66 -9.06
N SER A 244 8.80 -3.55 -8.28
CA SER A 244 8.25 -4.10 -7.04
C SER A 244 8.11 -3.02 -5.97
N LEU A 245 9.17 -2.23 -5.78
CA LEU A 245 9.19 -1.10 -4.85
C LEU A 245 8.10 -0.05 -5.18
N ARG A 246 7.91 0.24 -6.47
CA ARG A 246 6.84 1.12 -6.96
C ARG A 246 5.45 0.53 -6.68
N ALA A 247 5.27 -0.77 -6.86
CA ALA A 247 3.99 -1.43 -6.59
C ALA A 247 3.63 -1.37 -5.10
N GLU A 248 4.62 -1.47 -4.22
CA GLU A 248 4.47 -1.38 -2.76
C GLU A 248 4.24 0.06 -2.27
N ALA A 249 4.87 1.05 -2.89
CA ALA A 249 4.79 2.46 -2.48
C ALA A 249 3.43 3.13 -2.77
N GLY A 250 2.48 2.49 -3.46
CA GLY A 250 1.19 3.11 -3.78
C GLY A 250 1.28 4.30 -4.76
N PHE A 251 0.12 4.81 -5.21
CA PHE A 251 0.06 5.82 -6.27
C PHE A 251 0.17 7.25 -5.68
N GLY A 252 1.12 8.05 -6.19
CA GLY A 252 1.38 9.44 -5.78
C GLY A 252 2.21 10.19 -6.82
N GLN A 253 2.59 11.45 -6.56
CA GLN A 253 3.37 12.29 -7.50
C GLN A 253 4.70 11.66 -7.93
N GLN A 254 5.32 10.83 -7.06
CA GLN A 254 6.55 10.13 -7.41
C GLN A 254 6.34 8.95 -8.37
N GLN A 255 5.10 8.50 -8.60
CA GLN A 255 4.85 7.33 -9.42
C GLN A 255 5.18 7.55 -10.89
N GLU A 256 4.80 8.71 -11.45
CA GLU A 256 5.12 9.05 -12.83
C GLU A 256 6.64 9.13 -13.03
N LEU A 257 7.35 9.68 -12.05
CA LEU A 257 8.81 9.72 -12.04
C LEU A 257 9.41 8.30 -11.98
N LEU A 258 8.96 7.44 -11.05
CA LEU A 258 9.43 6.05 -10.94
C LEU A 258 9.09 5.23 -12.19
N GLU A 259 7.91 5.44 -12.80
CA GLU A 259 7.51 4.80 -14.05
C GLU A 259 8.41 5.23 -15.21
N ASN A 260 8.73 6.52 -15.30
CA ASN A 260 9.69 7.03 -16.28
C ASN A 260 11.08 6.41 -16.09
N ILE A 261 11.56 6.26 -14.85
CA ILE A 261 12.83 5.57 -14.55
C ILE A 261 12.76 4.11 -14.99
N VAL A 262 11.70 3.38 -14.63
CA VAL A 262 11.49 1.98 -15.05
C VAL A 262 11.53 1.85 -16.57
N ASN A 263 10.88 2.75 -17.31
CA ASN A 263 10.85 2.73 -18.77
C ASN A 263 12.24 2.99 -19.37
N GLU A 264 13.02 3.92 -18.80
CA GLU A 264 14.40 4.17 -19.22
C GLU A 264 15.33 2.97 -18.90
N MET A 265 15.11 2.28 -17.78
CA MET A 265 15.82 1.04 -17.45
C MET A 265 15.49 -0.09 -18.43
N LYS A 266 14.24 -0.19 -18.92
CA LYS A 266 13.84 -1.15 -19.98
C LYS A 266 14.60 -0.90 -21.27
N LYS A 267 14.62 0.35 -21.75
CA LYS A 267 15.34 0.69 -22.98
C LYS A 267 16.85 0.39 -22.86
N THR A 268 17.43 0.69 -21.70
CA THR A 268 18.83 0.39 -21.39
C THR A 268 19.11 -1.10 -21.38
N GLU A 269 18.22 -1.90 -20.78
CA GLU A 269 18.27 -3.37 -20.81
C GLU A 269 18.23 -3.88 -22.26
N GLU A 270 17.32 -3.37 -23.08
CA GLU A 270 17.18 -3.74 -24.50
C GLU A 270 18.44 -3.41 -25.32
N ASP A 271 19.00 -2.21 -25.14
CA ASP A 271 20.22 -1.79 -25.82
C ASP A 271 21.43 -2.67 -25.43
N LEU A 272 21.53 -3.04 -24.15
CA LEU A 272 22.54 -4.00 -23.68
C LEU A 272 22.36 -5.38 -24.33
N TYR A 273 21.14 -5.91 -24.42
CA TYR A 273 20.90 -7.20 -25.08
C TYR A 273 21.16 -7.17 -26.58
N GLN A 274 20.95 -6.02 -27.22
CA GLN A 274 21.22 -5.80 -28.64
C GLN A 274 22.68 -5.42 -28.91
N TYR A 275 23.52 -5.35 -27.88
CA TYR A 275 24.92 -4.91 -27.95
C TYR A 275 25.09 -3.50 -28.54
N LYS A 276 24.07 -2.65 -28.39
CA LYS A 276 24.07 -1.24 -28.81
C LYS A 276 24.80 -0.41 -27.77
N LEU A 277 26.12 -0.45 -27.81
CA LEU A 277 26.99 0.25 -26.87
C LEU A 277 27.44 1.59 -27.45
N ASP A 278 26.50 2.53 -27.59
CA ASP A 278 26.77 3.88 -28.05
C ASP A 278 26.88 4.89 -26.90
N ARG A 279 27.18 6.13 -27.26
CA ARG A 279 27.27 7.24 -26.31
C ARG A 279 25.91 7.55 -25.66
N GLU A 280 24.81 7.32 -26.38
CA GLU A 280 23.45 7.56 -25.87
C GLU A 280 23.14 6.63 -24.70
N LEU A 281 23.56 5.36 -24.76
CA LEU A 281 23.42 4.41 -23.66
C LEU A 281 24.14 4.88 -22.40
N ILE A 282 25.37 5.40 -22.52
CA ILE A 282 26.14 5.94 -21.39
C ILE A 282 25.42 7.15 -20.77
N GLU A 283 24.96 8.08 -21.62
CA GLU A 283 24.25 9.28 -21.18
C GLU A 283 22.94 8.91 -20.48
N ARG A 284 22.20 7.93 -21.00
CA ARG A 284 20.97 7.41 -20.37
C ARG A 284 21.24 6.80 -19.00
N GLN A 285 22.32 6.03 -18.86
CA GLN A 285 22.73 5.44 -17.59
C GLN A 285 23.12 6.49 -16.52
N GLN A 286 23.73 7.60 -16.95
CA GLN A 286 24.03 8.73 -16.07
C GLN A 286 22.76 9.48 -15.65
N MET A 287 21.83 9.69 -16.58
CA MET A 287 20.53 10.31 -16.28
C MET A 287 19.68 9.45 -15.34
N LEU A 288 19.67 8.12 -15.53
CA LEU A 288 19.00 7.17 -14.62
C LEU A 288 19.53 7.31 -13.19
N MET A 289 20.85 7.43 -13.03
CA MET A 289 21.47 7.62 -11.74
C MET A 289 21.07 8.96 -11.09
N SER A 290 21.08 10.07 -11.85
CA SER A 290 20.63 11.37 -11.33
C SER A 290 19.19 11.29 -10.82
N ARG A 291 18.28 10.74 -11.63
CA ARG A 291 16.85 10.65 -11.30
C ARG A 291 16.53 9.72 -10.12
N LEU A 292 17.41 8.78 -9.79
CA LEU A 292 17.28 7.91 -8.62
C LEU A 292 17.77 8.60 -7.33
N LEU A 293 18.65 9.60 -7.46
CA LEU A 293 19.20 10.38 -6.35
C LEU A 293 18.42 11.68 -6.07
N ASP A 294 17.75 12.22 -7.09
CA ASP A 294 16.86 13.39 -7.03
C ASP A 294 15.52 13.06 -6.34
#